data_AF-A0A1A9X4V9-F1
#
_entry.id   AF-A0A1A9X4V9-F1
#
_cell.length_a   1.000
_cell.length_b   1.000
_cell.length_c   1.000
_cell.angle_alpha   90.00
_cell.angle_beta   90.00
_cell.angle_gamma   90.00
#
_symmetry.space_group_name_H-M   'P 1'
#
loop_
_entity.id
_entity.type
_entity.pdbx_description
1 polymer ?
#
loop_
_entity_poly.entity_id
_entity_poly.type
_entity_poly.pdbx_seq_one_letter_code
_entity_poly.pdbx_strand_id
1 'polypeptide(L)'
;MDAQLEAELDNARECLLDTFDMALTYGDTDSQEAQTFLNLVTRMCEIKYDAIRNAKAAEAAKEARTLAEFEDNYKRALEEQAEFFDAKKTKEYKNFVARFKQMEKEHSASADAASSSNANDDMMIEGEICIKDPLTKMTMQNPVKNRKCGHRYEKSSIMNHIEGKNQPCPVAGCPNKQFITKKDLVDDILFKIQIQKIAEQED
;
A
#
# COMPACT_ATOMS: atom_id res chain seq x y z
N MET A 1 -9.09 -7.34 20.53
CA MET A 1 -8.60 -6.30 19.62
C MET A 1 -9.67 -6.08 18.58
N ASP A 2 -9.96 -4.82 18.28
CA ASP A 2 -10.91 -4.47 17.23
C ASP A 2 -10.37 -4.92 15.86
N ALA A 3 -11.12 -5.76 15.16
CA ALA A 3 -10.75 -6.26 13.84
C ALA A 3 -10.65 -5.12 12.81
N GLN A 4 -11.37 -4.01 13.04
CA GLN A 4 -11.30 -2.83 12.20
C GLN A 4 -9.94 -2.13 12.32
N LEU A 5 -9.42 -1.95 13.55
CA LEU A 5 -8.14 -1.28 13.77
C LEU A 5 -6.97 -2.05 13.14
N GLU A 6 -6.96 -3.38 13.21
CA GLU A 6 -5.91 -4.18 12.56
C GLU A 6 -5.94 -4.01 11.03
N ALA A 7 -7.13 -4.02 10.43
CA ALA A 7 -7.29 -3.82 8.99
C ALA A 7 -6.87 -2.39 8.55
N GLU A 8 -7.17 -1.37 9.36
CA GLU A 8 -6.73 0.01 9.10
C GLU A 8 -5.20 0.14 9.20
N LEU A 9 -4.58 -0.50 10.19
CA LEU A 9 -3.12 -0.52 10.32
C LEU A 9 -2.44 -1.27 9.16
N ASP A 10 -3.01 -2.36 8.68
CA ASP A 10 -2.49 -3.08 7.50
C ASP A 10 -2.61 -2.23 6.23
N ASN A 11 -3.76 -1.59 6.00
CA ASN A 11 -3.94 -0.68 4.88
C ASN A 11 -2.94 0.48 4.93
N ALA A 12 -2.72 1.07 6.10
CA ALA A 12 -1.75 2.16 6.26
C ALA A 12 -0.31 1.70 6.02
N ARG A 13 0.05 0.45 6.36
CA ARG A 13 1.40 -0.11 6.05
C ARG A 13 1.60 -0.27 4.55
N GLU A 14 0.60 -0.78 3.85
CA GLU A 14 0.66 -0.92 2.39
C GLU A 14 0.74 0.47 1.71
N CYS A 15 -0.06 1.44 2.16
CA CYS A 15 0.04 2.81 1.65
C CYS A 15 1.43 3.44 1.88
N LEU A 16 2.09 3.15 3.01
CA LEU A 16 3.46 3.61 3.27
C LEU A 16 4.46 2.98 2.31
N LEU A 17 4.31 1.70 1.98
CA LEU A 17 5.15 1.04 0.98
C LEU A 17 4.95 1.64 -0.42
N ASP A 18 3.69 1.84 -0.83
CA ASP A 18 3.38 2.46 -2.12
C ASP A 18 3.94 3.88 -2.22
N THR A 19 3.84 4.65 -1.13
CA THR A 19 4.41 6.02 -1.06
C THR A 19 5.93 5.99 -1.15
N PHE A 20 6.56 4.99 -0.53
CA PHE A 20 8.01 4.83 -0.62
C PHE A 20 8.46 4.41 -2.03
N ASP A 21 7.72 3.53 -2.71
CA ASP A 21 8.00 3.19 -4.12
C ASP A 21 7.97 4.45 -4.98
N MET A 22 6.98 5.31 -4.74
CA MET A 22 6.80 6.58 -5.44
C MET A 22 7.96 7.54 -5.18
N ALA A 23 8.46 7.59 -3.95
CA ALA A 23 9.63 8.39 -3.59
C ALA A 23 10.92 7.87 -4.26
N LEU A 24 11.06 6.54 -4.41
CA LEU A 24 12.21 5.95 -5.12
C LEU A 24 12.15 6.17 -6.63
N THR A 25 10.98 6.01 -7.25
CA THR A 25 10.81 6.20 -8.70
C THR A 25 10.94 7.66 -9.11
N TYR A 26 10.41 8.58 -8.30
CA TYR A 26 10.13 9.95 -8.75
C TYR A 26 10.50 11.05 -7.75
N GLY A 27 10.89 10.70 -6.53
CA GLY A 27 11.22 11.66 -5.48
C GLY A 27 12.60 12.28 -5.65
N ASP A 28 12.76 13.47 -5.08
CA ASP A 28 14.05 14.11 -4.83
C ASP A 28 14.78 13.46 -3.63
N THR A 29 16.05 13.81 -3.42
CA THR A 29 16.87 13.27 -2.33
C THR A 29 16.25 13.44 -0.94
N ASP A 30 15.43 14.47 -0.75
CA ASP A 30 14.75 14.78 0.51
C ASP A 30 13.50 13.89 0.71
N SER A 31 12.81 13.50 -0.37
CA SER A 31 11.67 12.57 -0.32
C SER A 31 12.08 11.11 -0.06
N GLN A 32 13.36 10.77 -0.22
CA GLN A 32 13.91 9.42 -0.02
C GLN A 32 14.39 9.16 1.41
N GLU A 33 14.04 10.01 2.38
CA GLU A 33 14.43 9.82 3.78
C GLU A 33 13.84 8.54 4.39
N ALA A 34 14.59 7.45 4.29
CA ALA A 34 14.20 6.15 4.82
C ALA A 34 13.88 6.19 6.32
N GLN A 35 14.51 7.09 7.08
CA GLN A 35 14.24 7.27 8.50
C GLN A 35 12.80 7.71 8.77
N THR A 36 12.22 8.55 7.91
CA THR A 36 10.84 9.04 8.08
C THR A 36 9.84 7.89 7.95
N PHE A 37 9.99 7.03 6.95
CA PHE A 37 9.16 5.84 6.79
C PHE A 37 9.33 4.83 7.94
N LEU A 38 10.58 4.60 8.39
CA LEU A 38 10.85 3.71 9.52
C LEU A 38 10.25 4.23 10.84
N ASN A 39 10.26 5.55 11.04
CA ASN A 39 9.64 6.19 12.21
C ASN A 39 8.11 6.06 12.17
N LEU A 40 7.49 6.22 11.00
CA LEU A 40 6.05 6.03 10.84
C LEU A 40 5.62 4.60 11.17
N VAL A 41 6.33 3.59 10.67
CA VAL A 41 6.02 2.18 10.98
C VAL A 41 6.26 1.84 12.45
N THR A 42 7.28 2.44 13.06
CA THR A 42 7.51 2.34 14.51
C THR A 42 6.29 2.84 15.27
N ARG A 43 5.79 4.03 14.94
CA ARG A 43 4.60 4.64 15.54
C ARG A 43 3.35 3.80 15.33
N MET A 44 3.18 3.17 14.17
CA MET A 44 2.06 2.26 13.91
C MET A 44 2.10 1.01 14.81
N CYS A 45 3.29 0.47 15.08
CA CYS A 45 3.45 -0.66 16.00
C CYS A 45 3.13 -0.25 17.44
N GLU A 46 3.54 0.96 17.85
CA GLU A 46 3.21 1.54 19.16
C GLU A 46 1.71 1.73 19.33
N ILE A 47 1.02 2.31 18.33
CA ILE A 47 -0.45 2.47 18.34
C ILE A 47 -1.15 1.12 18.52
N LYS A 48 -0.69 0.08 17.80
CA LYS A 48 -1.22 -1.28 17.94
C LYS A 48 -1.06 -1.79 19.37
N TYR A 49 0.12 -1.63 19.95
CA TYR A 49 0.41 -2.07 21.31
C TYR A 49 -0.42 -1.31 22.34
N ASP A 50 -0.49 0.01 22.22
CA ASP A 50 -1.29 0.85 23.10
C ASP A 50 -2.77 0.50 23.03
N ALA A 51 -3.31 0.23 21.83
CA ALA A 51 -4.70 -0.20 21.69
C ALA A 51 -4.95 -1.55 22.39
N ILE A 52 -4.03 -2.52 22.30
CA ILE A 52 -4.13 -3.79 23.04
C ILE A 52 -4.13 -3.55 24.54
N ARG A 53 -3.18 -2.75 25.02
CA ARG A 53 -3.00 -2.45 26.44
C ARG A 53 -4.23 -1.73 27.01
N ASN A 54 -4.70 -0.69 26.32
CA ASN A 54 -5.90 0.06 26.71
C ASN A 54 -7.14 -0.85 26.68
N ALA A 55 -7.30 -1.72 25.68
CA ALA A 55 -8.42 -2.66 25.62
C ALA A 55 -8.40 -3.65 26.79
N LYS A 56 -7.23 -4.19 27.16
CA LYS A 56 -7.09 -5.07 28.32
C LYS A 56 -7.37 -4.34 29.64
N ALA A 57 -6.88 -3.12 29.80
CA ALA A 57 -7.15 -2.31 30.98
C ALA A 57 -8.64 -1.95 31.09
N ALA A 58 -9.30 -1.63 29.98
CA ALA A 58 -10.75 -1.40 29.93
C ALA A 58 -11.54 -2.65 30.31
N GLU A 59 -11.14 -3.83 29.82
CA GLU A 59 -11.75 -5.11 30.19
C GLU A 59 -11.58 -5.43 31.68
N ALA A 60 -10.44 -5.10 32.29
CA ALA A 60 -10.22 -5.28 33.72
C ALA A 60 -11.06 -4.31 34.58
N ALA A 61 -11.29 -3.10 34.08
CA ALA A 61 -12.05 -2.07 34.79
C ALA A 61 -13.58 -2.16 34.56
N LYS A 62 -14.06 -2.95 33.60
CA LYS A 62 -15.47 -2.98 33.16
C LYS A 62 -16.48 -3.34 34.26
N GLU A 63 -16.05 -4.04 35.30
CA GLU A 63 -16.92 -4.50 36.40
C GLU A 63 -17.07 -3.47 37.53
N ALA A 64 -16.38 -2.33 37.43
CA ALA A 64 -16.48 -1.24 38.39
C ALA A 64 -17.92 -0.67 38.44
N ARG A 65 -18.39 -0.34 39.66
CA ARG A 65 -19.76 0.13 39.87
C ARG A 65 -19.89 1.63 39.80
N THR A 66 -18.77 2.35 39.95
CA THR A 66 -18.71 3.81 39.85
C THR A 66 -17.65 4.24 38.85
N LEU A 67 -17.80 5.46 38.31
CA LEU A 67 -16.83 6.03 37.38
C LEU A 67 -15.45 6.18 38.01
N ALA A 68 -15.40 6.54 39.31
CA ALA A 68 -14.15 6.67 40.05
C ALA A 68 -13.43 5.33 40.22
N GLU A 69 -14.17 4.26 40.58
CA GLU A 69 -13.61 2.90 40.64
C GLU A 69 -13.12 2.42 39.27
N PHE A 70 -13.83 2.78 38.19
CA PHE A 70 -13.42 2.47 36.83
C PHE A 70 -12.08 3.14 36.50
N GLU A 71 -11.96 4.45 36.75
CA GLU A 71 -10.74 5.21 36.47
C GLU A 71 -9.53 4.68 37.25
N ASP A 72 -9.70 4.38 38.53
CA ASP A 72 -8.61 3.86 39.38
C ASP A 72 -8.18 2.45 38.94
N ASN A 73 -9.15 1.57 38.66
CA ASN A 73 -8.86 0.22 38.17
C ASN A 73 -8.20 0.25 36.79
N TYR A 74 -8.65 1.15 35.92
CA TYR A 74 -8.09 1.33 34.58
C TYR A 74 -6.64 1.81 34.64
N LYS A 75 -6.34 2.85 35.44
CA LYS A 75 -4.99 3.37 35.62
C LYS A 75 -4.05 2.32 36.20
N ARG A 76 -4.48 1.61 37.25
CA ARG A 76 -3.69 0.52 37.85
C ARG A 76 -3.39 -0.59 36.84
N ALA A 77 -4.40 -1.03 36.07
CA ALA A 77 -4.20 -2.05 35.06
C ALA A 77 -3.26 -1.59 33.92
N LEU A 78 -3.25 -0.30 33.58
CA LEU A 78 -2.29 0.27 32.62
C LEU A 78 -0.85 0.27 33.14
N GLU A 79 -0.66 0.62 34.42
CA GLU A 79 0.65 0.66 35.07
C GLU A 79 1.22 -0.75 35.26
N GLU A 80 0.39 -1.72 35.67
CA GLU A 80 0.77 -3.13 35.79
C GLU A 80 1.18 -3.75 34.44
N GLN A 81 0.55 -3.29 33.35
CA GLN A 81 0.85 -3.73 31.98
C GLN A 81 1.89 -2.84 31.27
N ALA A 82 2.58 -1.96 32.00
CA ALA A 82 3.65 -1.13 31.46
C ALA A 82 4.94 -1.95 31.25
N GLU A 83 4.85 -3.03 30.46
CA GLU A 83 6.04 -3.69 29.95
C GLU A 83 6.66 -2.87 28.82
N PHE A 84 8.00 -2.90 28.77
CA PHE A 84 8.76 -2.25 27.72
C PHE A 84 8.45 -2.87 26.36
N PHE A 85 7.73 -2.14 25.52
CA PHE A 85 7.43 -2.56 24.15
C PHE A 85 8.51 -2.05 23.19
N ASP A 86 9.17 -2.99 22.52
CA ASP A 86 10.13 -2.69 21.48
C ASP A 86 9.49 -2.91 20.09
N ALA A 87 9.00 -1.81 19.52
CA ALA A 87 8.35 -1.80 18.20
C ALA A 87 9.23 -2.44 17.12
N LYS A 88 10.57 -2.33 17.21
CA LYS A 88 11.50 -2.85 16.19
C LYS A 88 11.63 -4.37 16.22
N LYS A 89 11.25 -5.02 17.32
CA LYS A 89 11.29 -6.49 17.44
C LYS A 89 10.05 -7.19 16.89
N THR A 90 8.98 -6.43 16.66
CA THR A 90 7.71 -6.94 16.14
C THR A 90 7.89 -7.59 14.76
N LYS A 91 7.01 -8.54 14.43
CA LYS A 91 7.05 -9.21 13.12
C LYS A 91 6.68 -8.21 12.02
N GLU A 92 5.74 -7.34 12.31
CA GLU A 92 5.21 -6.29 11.44
C GLU A 92 6.31 -5.31 11.02
N TYR A 93 7.10 -4.81 11.98
CA TYR A 93 8.24 -3.94 11.67
C TYR A 93 9.29 -4.67 10.82
N LYS A 94 9.65 -5.91 11.18
CA LYS A 94 10.63 -6.70 10.43
C LYS A 94 10.18 -6.97 8.99
N ASN A 95 8.90 -7.30 8.81
CA ASN A 95 8.32 -7.53 7.49
C ASN A 95 8.34 -6.25 6.65
N PHE A 96 8.02 -5.10 7.25
CA PHE A 96 8.11 -3.81 6.57
C PHE A 96 9.56 -3.51 6.16
N VAL A 97 10.53 -3.63 7.07
CA VAL A 97 11.95 -3.39 6.77
C VAL A 97 12.45 -4.33 5.67
N ALA A 98 12.02 -5.58 5.65
CA ALA A 98 12.39 -6.53 4.60
C ALA A 98 11.84 -6.11 3.23
N ARG A 99 10.54 -5.74 3.16
CA ARG A 99 9.90 -5.19 1.96
C ARG A 99 10.59 -3.91 1.49
N PHE A 100 10.86 -3.00 2.42
CA PHE A 100 11.52 -1.73 2.19
C PHE A 100 12.90 -1.90 1.54
N LYS A 101 13.75 -2.78 2.11
CA LYS A 101 15.07 -3.09 1.54
C LYS A 101 15.01 -3.79 0.19
N GLN A 102 14.00 -4.63 0.00
CA GLN A 102 13.80 -5.29 -1.29
C GLN A 102 13.50 -4.26 -2.39
N MET A 103 12.66 -3.28 -2.12
CA MET A 103 12.32 -2.22 -3.06
C MET A 103 13.51 -1.31 -3.41
N GLU A 104 14.34 -0.95 -2.42
CA GLU A 104 15.60 -0.23 -2.67
C GLU A 104 16.54 -1.01 -3.62
N LYS A 105 16.58 -2.34 -3.45
CA LYS A 105 17.40 -3.22 -4.30
C LYS A 105 16.84 -3.34 -5.72
N GLU A 106 15.53 -3.45 -5.88
CA GLU A 106 14.88 -3.53 -7.19
C GLU A 106 15.08 -2.24 -8.00
N HIS A 107 15.03 -1.07 -7.35
CA HIS A 107 15.33 0.22 -7.98
C HIS A 107 16.79 0.39 -8.38
N SER A 108 17.73 0.05 -7.49
CA SER A 108 19.17 0.13 -7.81
C SER A 108 19.60 -0.84 -8.91
N ALA A 109 19.03 -2.05 -8.97
CA ALA A 109 19.30 -3.00 -10.05
C ALA A 109 18.78 -2.53 -11.42
N SER A 110 17.75 -1.68 -11.46
CA SER A 110 17.24 -1.09 -12.70
C SER A 110 18.11 0.05 -13.24
N ALA A 111 18.91 0.69 -12.38
CA ALA A 111 19.85 1.75 -12.77
C ALA A 111 21.13 1.20 -13.43
N ASP A 112 21.60 0.02 -13.01
CA ASP A 112 22.82 -0.61 -13.58
C ASP A 112 22.60 -1.25 -14.96
N ALA A 113 21.34 -1.49 -15.37
CA ALA A 113 21.03 -1.99 -16.71
C ALA A 113 21.10 -0.88 -17.80
N ALA A 114 21.20 0.40 -17.41
CA ALA A 114 21.26 1.52 -18.35
C ALA A 114 22.69 1.91 -18.77
N SER A 115 23.74 1.22 -18.31
CA SER A 115 25.15 1.58 -18.58
C SER A 115 26.04 0.44 -19.12
N SER A 116 25.48 -0.47 -19.92
CA SER A 116 26.32 -1.34 -20.75
C SER A 116 25.67 -1.64 -22.10
N SER A 117 25.86 -0.71 -23.03
CA SER A 117 25.76 -1.01 -24.45
C SER A 117 26.95 -1.86 -24.87
N ASN A 118 26.71 -3.14 -25.20
CA ASN A 118 26.98 -3.66 -26.53
C ASN A 118 26.75 -5.18 -26.64
N ALA A 119 26.01 -5.52 -27.70
CA ALA A 119 26.02 -6.78 -28.44
C ALA A 119 25.47 -8.03 -27.73
N ASN A 120 24.17 -8.30 -27.90
CA ASN A 120 23.72 -9.21 -28.97
C ASN A 120 22.20 -9.31 -29.02
N ASP A 121 21.75 -9.41 -30.27
CA ASP A 121 20.43 -9.69 -30.81
C ASP A 121 19.64 -10.78 -30.05
N ASP A 122 18.59 -10.38 -29.32
CA ASP A 122 17.33 -11.13 -29.24
C ASP A 122 16.18 -10.17 -28.92
N MET A 123 15.44 -9.81 -29.96
CA MET A 123 14.06 -9.27 -29.99
C MET A 123 13.43 -8.87 -28.64
N MET A 124 13.84 -7.73 -28.07
CA MET A 124 13.06 -7.02 -27.07
C MET A 124 12.10 -6.09 -27.79
N ILE A 125 10.81 -6.47 -27.85
CA ILE A 125 9.74 -5.50 -28.08
C ILE A 125 9.84 -4.51 -26.93
N GLU A 126 10.28 -3.28 -27.20
CA GLU A 126 10.07 -2.14 -26.31
C GLU A 126 8.58 -2.13 -25.98
N GLY A 127 8.22 -2.55 -24.77
CA GLY A 127 6.83 -2.60 -24.34
C GLY A 127 6.36 -1.16 -24.18
N GLU A 128 5.85 -0.56 -25.24
CA GLU A 128 5.10 0.70 -25.17
C GLU A 128 4.08 0.56 -24.04
N ILE A 129 4.27 1.37 -23.00
CA ILE A 129 3.42 1.34 -21.84
C ILE A 129 2.04 1.81 -22.29
N CYS A 130 1.07 0.89 -22.32
CA CYS A 130 -0.26 1.18 -22.81
C CYS A 130 -1.00 2.12 -21.85
N ILE A 131 -0.86 3.43 -22.07
CA ILE A 131 -1.53 4.51 -21.32
C ILE A 131 -3.01 4.64 -21.66
N LYS A 132 -3.49 3.88 -22.66
CA LYS A 132 -4.88 3.91 -23.13
C LYS A 132 -5.73 2.88 -22.39
N ASP A 133 -6.90 3.31 -21.94
CA ASP A 133 -7.87 2.46 -21.26
C ASP A 133 -8.33 1.31 -22.20
N PRO A 134 -8.28 0.04 -21.76
CA PRO A 134 -8.72 -1.09 -22.58
C PRO A 134 -10.17 -0.99 -23.08
N LEU A 135 -11.04 -0.30 -22.32
CA LEU A 135 -12.47 -0.12 -22.60
C LEU A 135 -12.74 1.08 -23.53
N THR A 136 -12.28 2.27 -23.17
CA THR A 136 -12.58 3.51 -23.92
C THR A 136 -11.57 3.84 -25.02
N LYS A 137 -10.38 3.21 -25.00
CA LYS A 137 -9.22 3.53 -25.86
C LYS A 137 -8.70 4.97 -25.72
N MET A 138 -9.21 5.72 -24.74
CA MET A 138 -8.75 7.06 -24.39
C MET A 138 -7.59 6.97 -23.40
N THR A 139 -6.73 7.99 -23.37
CA THR A 139 -5.68 8.12 -22.35
C THR A 139 -6.30 8.15 -20.97
N MET A 140 -5.82 7.29 -20.06
CA MET A 140 -6.31 7.22 -18.69
C MET A 140 -5.94 8.50 -17.92
N GLN A 141 -6.83 8.98 -17.07
CA GLN A 141 -6.60 10.11 -16.14
C GLN A 141 -6.55 9.63 -14.69
N ASN A 142 -7.38 8.66 -14.33
CA ASN A 142 -7.43 8.06 -13.00
C ASN A 142 -7.32 6.54 -13.17
N PRO A 143 -6.10 6.01 -13.40
CA PRO A 143 -5.91 4.59 -13.58
C PRO A 143 -6.18 3.84 -12.27
N VAL A 144 -6.86 2.71 -12.39
CA VAL A 144 -7.08 1.74 -11.31
C VAL A 144 -6.63 0.36 -11.76
N LYS A 145 -6.02 -0.38 -10.85
CA LYS A 145 -5.49 -1.73 -11.07
C LYS A 145 -6.35 -2.78 -10.40
N ASN A 146 -6.65 -3.86 -11.12
CA ASN A 146 -7.27 -5.03 -10.52
C ASN A 146 -6.20 -5.87 -9.80
N ARG A 147 -6.31 -6.05 -8.49
CA ARG A 147 -5.37 -6.84 -7.67
C ARG A 147 -5.29 -8.31 -8.08
N LYS A 148 -6.33 -8.87 -8.72
CA LYS A 148 -6.39 -10.29 -9.12
C LYS A 148 -5.64 -10.60 -10.42
N CYS A 149 -5.60 -9.67 -11.38
CA CYS A 149 -4.98 -9.91 -12.69
C CYS A 149 -3.93 -8.87 -13.11
N GLY A 150 -3.80 -7.77 -12.38
CA GLY A 150 -2.81 -6.72 -12.63
C GLY A 150 -3.13 -5.73 -13.75
N HIS A 151 -4.25 -5.91 -14.47
CA HIS A 151 -4.68 -4.98 -15.53
C HIS A 151 -5.14 -3.64 -14.98
N ARG A 152 -4.85 -2.58 -15.74
CA ARG A 152 -5.18 -1.17 -15.43
C ARG A 152 -6.31 -0.66 -16.31
N TYR A 153 -7.16 0.18 -15.76
CA TYR A 153 -8.34 0.76 -16.42
C TYR A 153 -8.54 2.20 -15.98
N GLU A 154 -9.29 2.98 -16.75
CA GLU A 154 -9.81 4.25 -16.25
C GLU A 154 -10.89 4.03 -15.17
N LYS A 155 -10.79 4.72 -14.03
CA LYS A 155 -11.70 4.55 -12.88
C LYS A 155 -13.18 4.68 -13.25
N SER A 156 -13.53 5.73 -13.99
CA SER A 156 -14.92 5.97 -14.41
C SER A 156 -15.44 4.86 -15.34
N SER A 157 -14.58 4.44 -16.28
CA SER A 157 -14.86 3.40 -17.28
C SER A 157 -15.13 2.04 -16.65
N ILE A 158 -14.22 1.57 -15.78
CA ILE A 158 -14.38 0.25 -15.14
C ILE A 158 -15.52 0.24 -14.12
N MET A 159 -15.79 1.35 -13.44
CA MET A 159 -16.90 1.46 -12.49
C MET A 159 -18.24 1.32 -13.21
N ASN A 160 -18.41 1.97 -14.36
CA ASN A 160 -19.59 1.79 -15.21
C ASN A 160 -19.69 0.35 -15.75
N HIS A 161 -18.56 -0.26 -16.10
CA HIS A 161 -18.52 -1.64 -16.59
C HIS A 161 -19.04 -2.64 -15.54
N ILE A 162 -18.60 -2.54 -14.29
CA ILE A 162 -18.98 -3.50 -13.23
C ILE A 162 -20.36 -3.24 -12.61
N GLU A 163 -21.00 -2.10 -12.89
CA GLU A 163 -22.37 -1.80 -12.44
C GLU A 163 -23.42 -2.74 -13.05
N GLY A 164 -23.14 -3.31 -14.23
CA GLY A 164 -24.02 -4.27 -14.92
C GLY A 164 -24.19 -5.65 -14.26
N LYS A 165 -23.60 -5.87 -13.06
CA LYS A 165 -23.44 -7.15 -12.34
C LYS A 165 -22.55 -8.17 -13.06
N ASN A 166 -21.66 -8.80 -12.29
CA ASN A 166 -20.83 -9.96 -12.66
C ASN A 166 -20.07 -9.84 -14.00
N GLN A 167 -19.31 -8.76 -14.19
CA GLN A 167 -18.44 -8.64 -15.36
C GLN A 167 -17.03 -9.21 -15.09
N PRO A 168 -16.48 -10.01 -16.02
CA PRO A 168 -15.10 -10.45 -15.96
C PRO A 168 -14.15 -9.31 -16.37
N CYS A 169 -12.85 -9.59 -16.37
CA CYS A 169 -11.85 -8.67 -16.89
C CYS A 169 -12.11 -8.31 -18.37
N PRO A 170 -12.22 -7.01 -18.72
CA PRO A 170 -12.50 -6.59 -20.10
C PRO A 170 -11.29 -6.71 -21.04
N VAL A 171 -10.09 -6.96 -20.51
CA VAL A 171 -8.90 -7.26 -21.34
C VAL A 171 -9.07 -8.63 -21.99
N ALA A 172 -9.09 -8.65 -23.33
CA ALA A 172 -9.18 -9.86 -24.12
C ALA A 172 -8.00 -10.82 -23.81
N GLY A 173 -8.30 -12.09 -23.58
CA GLY A 173 -7.29 -13.10 -23.25
C GLY A 173 -6.83 -13.10 -21.79
N CYS A 174 -7.47 -12.31 -20.91
CA CYS A 174 -7.15 -12.36 -19.48
C CYS A 174 -7.38 -13.78 -18.90
N PRO A 175 -6.39 -14.38 -18.23
CA PRO A 175 -6.53 -15.70 -17.63
C PRO A 175 -7.47 -15.69 -16.40
N ASN A 176 -7.69 -14.52 -15.80
CA ASN A 176 -8.58 -14.37 -14.66
C ASN A 176 -10.06 -14.34 -15.11
N LYS A 177 -10.76 -15.44 -14.81
CA LYS A 177 -12.20 -15.61 -15.09
C LYS A 177 -13.11 -15.13 -13.94
N GLN A 178 -12.53 -14.66 -12.83
CA GLN A 178 -13.33 -14.17 -11.71
C GLN A 178 -13.97 -12.81 -12.03
N PHE A 179 -15.16 -12.59 -11.49
CA PHE A 179 -15.85 -11.31 -11.59
C PHE A 179 -15.10 -10.23 -10.82
N ILE A 180 -15.03 -9.04 -11.42
CA ILE A 180 -14.42 -7.86 -10.82
C ILE A 180 -15.44 -7.24 -9.86
N THR A 181 -15.03 -6.98 -8.62
CA THR A 181 -15.80 -6.21 -7.64
C THR A 181 -15.10 -4.89 -7.35
N LYS A 182 -15.85 -3.90 -6.82
CA LYS A 182 -15.29 -2.60 -6.41
C LYS A 182 -14.11 -2.72 -5.43
N LYS A 183 -14.09 -3.79 -4.61
CA LYS A 183 -13.01 -4.06 -3.64
C LYS A 183 -11.72 -4.59 -4.28
N ASP A 184 -11.81 -5.12 -5.49
CA ASP A 184 -10.65 -5.68 -6.21
C ASP A 184 -9.87 -4.60 -6.98
N LEU A 185 -10.48 -3.42 -7.16
CA LEU A 185 -9.90 -2.28 -7.86
C LEU A 185 -9.23 -1.35 -6.87
N VAL A 186 -7.96 -1.05 -7.14
CA VAL A 186 -7.15 -0.14 -6.31
C VAL A 186 -6.54 0.94 -7.18
N ASP A 187 -6.56 2.17 -6.67
CA ASP A 187 -6.04 3.33 -7.37
C ASP A 187 -4.54 3.12 -7.68
N ASP A 188 -4.15 3.36 -8.93
CA ASP A 188 -2.82 3.10 -9.43
C ASP A 188 -2.04 4.41 -9.58
N ILE A 189 -1.65 4.96 -8.44
CA ILE A 189 -1.08 6.31 -8.35
C ILE A 189 0.23 6.38 -9.14
N LEU A 190 1.05 5.33 -9.11
CA LEU A 190 2.31 5.24 -9.87
C LEU A 190 2.05 5.39 -11.38
N PHE A 191 1.08 4.64 -11.91
CA PHE A 191 0.75 4.73 -13.32
C PHE A 191 0.17 6.08 -13.71
N LYS A 192 -0.58 6.72 -12.80
CA LYS A 192 -1.10 8.08 -13.01
C LYS A 192 0.03 9.10 -13.19
N ILE A 193 1.02 9.06 -12.32
CA ILE A 193 2.19 9.94 -12.39
C ILE A 193 2.98 9.67 -13.69
N GLN A 194 3.13 8.40 -14.06
CA GLN A 194 3.78 8.03 -15.31
C GLN A 194 3.08 8.60 -16.54
N ILE A 195 1.74 8.49 -16.61
CA ILE A 195 0.96 9.08 -17.71
C ILE A 195 1.14 10.61 -17.75
N GLN A 196 1.13 11.27 -16.60
CA GLN A 196 1.33 12.72 -16.52
C GLN A 196 2.70 13.14 -17.04
N LYS A 197 3.76 12.43 -16.67
CA LYS A 197 5.12 12.70 -17.18
C LYS A 197 5.26 12.49 -18.68
N ILE A 198 4.60 11.46 -19.23
CA ILE A 198 4.58 11.23 -20.68
C ILE A 198 3.85 12.39 -21.37
N ALA A 199 2.70 12.82 -20.82
CA ALA A 199 1.96 13.96 -21.37
C ALA A 199 2.77 15.27 -21.32
N GLU A 200 3.55 15.50 -20.26
CA GLU A 200 4.44 16.67 -20.13
C GLU A 200 5.65 16.65 -21.09
N GLN A 201 6.02 15.49 -21.63
CA GLN A 201 7.12 15.35 -22.60
C GLN A 201 6.67 15.48 -24.06
N GLU A 202 5.36 15.41 -24.32
CA GLU A 202 4.75 15.54 -25.65
C GLU A 202 4.33 16.99 -25.99
N ASP A 203 4.38 17.91 -25.02
CA ASP A 203 4.15 19.36 -25.15
C ASP A 203 5.47 20.16 -25.35
#